data_AF-A0AAV2SEP2-F1
#
_entry.id   AF-A0AAV2SEP2-F1
#
_cell.length_a   1.000
_cell.length_b   1.000
_cell.length_c   1.000
_cell.angle_alpha   90.00
_cell.angle_beta   90.00
_cell.angle_gamma   90.00
#
_symmetry.space_group_name_H-M   'P 1'
#
loop_
_entity.id
_entity.type
_entity.pdbx_description
1 polymer ?
#
loop_
_entity_poly.entity_id
_entity_poly.type
_entity_poly.pdbx_seq_one_letter_code
_entity_poly.pdbx_strand_id
1 'polypeptide(L)'
;MVIMPKNCYDKNKNWCHTRKVMCRAAKNDGDYVQQNCPRMCGLCIQDCWDEDDQCKQWKREGYCKTRDRVKKICPKTCFNCEGEDEDKIPCTCGLPQHLLIPQGRPEGMPFQFLVFATKHDETNKPPPSSCTDSECSDLCAIDHMECLGYSDEPMGFPFDRPLTRIGNIRMNNINDFDSALPNAKLLDVKIYHQDIVKNKSECIF
;
A
#
# COMPACT_ATOMS: atom_id res chain seq x y z
N MET A 1 13.44 -27.59 13.80
CA MET A 1 13.79 -28.05 12.44
C MET A 1 12.55 -27.83 11.59
N VAL A 2 12.49 -26.73 10.83
CA VAL A 2 11.32 -26.43 9.98
C VAL A 2 11.41 -27.36 8.78
N ILE A 3 10.46 -28.29 8.67
CA ILE A 3 10.37 -29.18 7.51
C ILE A 3 9.85 -28.33 6.35
N MET A 4 10.70 -28.06 5.38
CA MET A 4 10.35 -27.23 4.22
C MET A 4 9.61 -28.06 3.16
N PRO A 5 8.50 -27.54 2.61
CA PRO A 5 7.72 -28.27 1.61
C PRO A 5 8.45 -28.32 0.26
N LYS A 6 8.60 -29.53 -0.30
CA LYS A 6 8.99 -29.71 -1.71
C LYS A 6 7.81 -29.25 -2.57
N ASN A 7 8.07 -28.43 -3.60
CA ASN A 7 7.09 -27.74 -4.44
C ASN A 7 6.43 -26.52 -3.78
N CYS A 8 7.16 -25.41 -3.84
CA CYS A 8 6.79 -24.16 -3.16
C CYS A 8 5.91 -23.27 -4.04
N TYR A 9 4.64 -23.65 -4.17
CA TYR A 9 3.60 -22.86 -4.81
C TYR A 9 2.33 -22.89 -3.97
N ASP A 10 1.53 -21.82 -4.06
CA ASP A 10 0.23 -21.74 -3.39
C ASP A 10 -0.77 -22.61 -4.15
N LYS A 11 -1.34 -23.63 -3.49
CA LYS A 11 -2.23 -24.60 -4.14
C LYS A 11 -3.56 -23.98 -4.59
N ASN A 12 -4.02 -22.93 -3.90
CA ASN A 12 -5.23 -22.19 -4.25
C ASN A 12 -5.03 -20.71 -3.94
N LYS A 13 -4.71 -19.91 -4.97
CA LYS A 13 -4.38 -18.47 -4.83
C LYS A 13 -5.43 -17.70 -4.03
N ASN A 14 -6.73 -17.89 -4.31
CA ASN A 14 -7.82 -17.15 -3.64
C ASN A 14 -8.00 -17.57 -2.17
N TRP A 15 -7.95 -18.88 -1.91
CA TRP A 15 -8.03 -19.42 -0.55
C TRP A 15 -6.81 -19.05 0.29
N CYS A 16 -5.64 -19.00 -0.33
CA CYS A 16 -4.42 -18.50 0.30
C CYS A 16 -4.58 -17.02 0.65
N HIS A 17 -4.90 -16.18 -0.33
CA HIS A 17 -5.02 -14.73 -0.14
C HIS A 17 -5.92 -14.34 1.05
N THR A 18 -7.12 -14.92 1.12
CA THR A 18 -8.07 -14.67 2.22
C THR A 18 -7.60 -15.11 3.60
N ARG A 19 -6.57 -15.95 3.68
CA ARG A 19 -6.02 -16.52 4.92
C ARG A 19 -4.58 -16.10 5.19
N LYS A 20 -4.06 -15.05 4.55
CA LYS A 20 -2.70 -14.52 4.77
C LYS A 20 -2.37 -14.25 6.24
N VAL A 21 -3.34 -13.73 6.99
CA VAL A 21 -3.22 -13.47 8.44
C VAL A 21 -2.95 -14.75 9.25
N MET A 22 -3.40 -15.91 8.75
CA MET A 22 -3.21 -17.20 9.41
C MET A 22 -1.80 -17.77 9.22
N CYS A 23 -0.97 -17.21 8.32
CA CYS A 23 0.44 -17.62 8.19
C CYS A 23 1.23 -17.51 9.49
N ARG A 24 0.81 -16.64 10.42
CA ARG A 24 1.44 -16.44 11.73
C ARG A 24 0.61 -17.02 12.90
N ALA A 25 -0.51 -17.69 12.61
CA ALA A 25 -1.37 -18.28 13.63
C ALA A 25 -0.70 -19.49 14.30
N ALA A 26 -0.93 -19.66 15.60
CA ALA A 26 -0.40 -20.80 16.34
C ALA A 26 -1.20 -22.07 16.03
N LYS A 27 -0.47 -23.15 15.70
CA LYS A 27 -0.81 -24.59 15.52
C LYS A 27 -2.20 -24.98 14.99
N ASN A 28 -2.20 -25.95 14.07
CA ASN A 28 -3.32 -26.47 13.28
C ASN A 28 -3.75 -25.55 12.14
N ASP A 29 -4.30 -24.37 12.43
CA ASP A 29 -4.77 -23.46 11.37
C ASP A 29 -3.61 -22.79 10.62
N GLY A 30 -2.59 -22.34 11.36
CA GLY A 30 -1.37 -21.79 10.78
C GLY A 30 -0.57 -22.81 9.99
N ASP A 31 -0.43 -24.03 10.53
CA ASP A 31 0.30 -25.12 9.85
C ASP A 31 -0.40 -25.52 8.54
N TYR A 32 -1.73 -25.55 8.52
CA TYR A 32 -2.51 -25.87 7.33
C TYR A 32 -2.35 -24.79 6.24
N VAL A 33 -2.33 -23.52 6.61
CA VAL A 33 -2.12 -22.41 5.67
C VAL A 33 -0.68 -22.37 5.18
N GLN A 34 0.31 -22.60 6.05
CA GLN A 34 1.71 -22.67 5.66
C GLN A 34 2.02 -23.83 4.70
N GLN A 35 1.35 -24.99 4.85
CA GLN A 35 1.55 -26.15 3.96
C GLN A 35 0.88 -26.00 2.59
N ASN A 36 -0.22 -25.25 2.50
CA ASN A 36 -0.97 -25.08 1.26
C ASN A 36 -0.68 -23.74 0.56
N CYS A 37 -0.13 -22.77 1.29
CA CYS A 37 0.19 -21.43 0.82
C CYS A 37 1.62 -20.97 1.19
N PRO A 38 2.65 -21.78 0.89
CA PRO A 38 4.01 -21.49 1.34
C PRO A 38 4.61 -20.25 0.67
N ARG A 39 4.16 -19.83 -0.53
CA ARG A 39 4.64 -18.59 -1.17
C ARG A 39 4.06 -17.37 -0.49
N MET A 40 2.75 -17.33 -0.32
CA MET A 40 2.10 -16.21 0.37
C MET A 40 2.59 -16.05 1.81
N CYS A 41 2.86 -17.16 2.51
CA CYS A 41 3.39 -17.13 3.87
C CYS A 41 4.88 -16.77 3.97
N GLY A 42 5.56 -16.52 2.83
CA GLY A 42 6.99 -16.19 2.80
C GLY A 42 7.90 -17.33 3.23
N LEU A 43 7.40 -18.58 3.18
CA LEU A 43 8.16 -19.78 3.55
C LEU A 43 8.96 -20.35 2.39
N CYS A 44 8.71 -19.88 1.17
CA CYS A 44 9.51 -20.22 0.01
C CYS A 44 10.83 -19.46 0.02
N ILE A 45 11.92 -20.19 0.25
CA ILE A 45 13.23 -19.80 -0.24
C ILE A 45 13.17 -19.98 -1.76
N GLN A 46 13.63 -18.99 -2.55
CA GLN A 46 13.66 -19.04 -4.03
C GLN A 46 14.59 -20.16 -4.53
N ASP A 47 14.12 -21.39 -4.41
CA ASP A 47 14.82 -22.58 -4.86
C ASP A 47 14.31 -22.90 -6.27
N CYS A 48 14.75 -22.06 -7.22
CA CYS A 48 14.60 -22.26 -8.65
C CYS A 48 15.69 -23.25 -9.11
N TRP A 49 15.29 -24.40 -9.67
CA TRP A 49 16.21 -25.45 -10.12
C TRP A 49 15.97 -25.77 -11.59
N ASP A 50 17.04 -26.16 -12.27
CA ASP A 50 16.95 -26.69 -13.62
C ASP A 50 16.52 -28.16 -13.54
N GLU A 51 15.57 -28.57 -14.36
CA GLU A 51 15.08 -29.95 -14.42
C GLU A 51 15.95 -30.85 -15.30
N ASP A 52 16.89 -30.28 -16.06
CA ASP A 52 17.71 -30.99 -17.04
C ASP A 52 19.20 -30.67 -16.90
N ASP A 53 20.04 -31.70 -16.96
CA ASP A 53 21.50 -31.56 -16.89
C ASP A 53 22.08 -30.84 -18.11
N GLN A 54 21.36 -30.81 -19.24
CA GLN A 54 21.75 -30.15 -20.49
C GLN A 54 21.50 -28.64 -20.50
N CYS A 55 20.88 -28.07 -19.46
CA CYS A 55 20.57 -26.65 -19.41
C CYS A 55 21.79 -25.75 -19.69
N LYS A 56 22.97 -26.11 -19.17
CA LYS A 56 24.23 -25.37 -19.41
C LYS A 56 24.65 -25.36 -20.88
N GLN A 57 24.36 -26.44 -21.61
CA GLN A 57 24.65 -26.55 -23.03
C GLN A 57 23.63 -25.73 -23.83
N TRP A 58 22.35 -25.86 -23.53
CA TRP A 58 21.29 -25.13 -24.22
C TRP A 58 21.40 -23.61 -24.07
N LYS A 59 21.95 -23.12 -22.95
CA LYS A 59 22.31 -21.71 -22.81
C LYS A 59 23.41 -21.26 -23.78
N ARG A 60 24.46 -22.06 -23.94
CA ARG A 60 25.57 -21.76 -24.87
C ARG A 60 25.12 -21.78 -26.32
N GLU A 61 24.21 -22.69 -26.66
CA GLU A 61 23.61 -22.80 -27.99
C GLU A 61 22.52 -21.74 -28.25
N GLY A 62 22.21 -20.90 -27.27
CA GLY A 62 21.27 -19.78 -27.43
C GLY A 62 19.80 -20.17 -27.36
N TYR A 63 19.45 -21.40 -26.95
CA TYR A 63 18.06 -21.83 -26.87
C TYR A 63 17.22 -21.10 -25.83
N CYS A 64 17.84 -20.46 -24.83
CA CYS A 64 17.11 -19.59 -23.90
C CYS A 64 16.40 -18.43 -24.62
N LYS A 65 16.88 -18.01 -25.81
CA LYS A 65 16.25 -16.95 -26.61
C LYS A 65 15.30 -17.50 -27.68
N THR A 66 15.58 -18.69 -28.20
CA THR A 66 14.90 -19.23 -29.39
C THR A 66 13.86 -20.31 -29.07
N ARG A 67 13.83 -20.87 -27.85
CA ARG A 67 12.93 -21.96 -27.46
C ARG A 67 12.31 -21.73 -26.08
N ASP A 68 11.02 -21.43 -26.03
CA ASP A 68 10.31 -21.22 -24.77
C ASP A 68 10.23 -22.48 -23.89
N ARG A 69 10.25 -23.67 -24.50
CA ARG A 69 10.33 -24.95 -23.76
C ARG A 69 11.60 -25.03 -22.90
N VAL A 70 12.72 -24.49 -23.38
CA VAL A 70 13.99 -24.50 -22.65
C VAL A 70 13.95 -23.52 -21.48
N LYS A 71 13.25 -22.39 -21.61
CA LYS A 71 13.04 -21.46 -20.49
C LYS A 71 12.29 -22.11 -19.32
N LYS A 72 11.32 -22.99 -19.61
CA LYS A 72 10.51 -23.71 -18.60
C LYS A 72 11.27 -24.85 -17.91
N ILE A 73 12.06 -25.60 -18.68
CA ILE A 73 12.86 -26.74 -18.16
C ILE A 73 14.11 -26.24 -17.42
N CYS A 74 14.67 -25.11 -17.88
CA CYS A 74 15.91 -24.54 -17.37
C CYS A 74 15.72 -23.12 -16.82
N PRO A 75 14.80 -22.90 -15.87
CA PRO A 75 14.46 -21.56 -15.40
C PRO A 75 15.65 -20.88 -14.70
N LYS A 76 16.48 -21.65 -13.97
CA LYS A 76 17.67 -21.11 -13.31
C LYS A 76 18.75 -20.73 -14.33
N THR A 77 19.05 -21.62 -15.25
CA THR A 77 20.13 -21.40 -16.23
C THR A 77 19.76 -20.33 -17.26
N CYS A 78 18.51 -20.27 -17.71
CA CYS A 78 18.02 -19.26 -18.65
C CYS A 78 17.60 -17.93 -17.99
N PHE A 79 17.77 -17.79 -16.67
CA PHE A 79 17.32 -16.63 -15.89
C PHE A 79 15.82 -16.35 -16.06
N ASN A 80 15.03 -17.41 -16.26
CA ASN A 80 13.58 -17.40 -16.39
C ASN A 80 12.92 -17.96 -15.12
N CYS A 81 13.47 -17.65 -13.94
CA CYS A 81 12.83 -17.91 -12.66
C CYS A 81 11.67 -16.92 -12.48
N GLU A 82 10.69 -17.00 -13.37
CA GLU A 82 9.44 -16.27 -13.27
C GLU A 82 8.60 -17.00 -12.23
N GLY A 83 8.57 -16.45 -11.01
CA GLY A 83 7.26 -16.30 -10.41
C GLY A 83 6.50 -15.35 -11.32
N GLU A 84 5.29 -15.69 -11.70
CA GLU A 84 4.38 -14.70 -12.26
C GLU A 84 4.16 -13.62 -11.18
N ASP A 85 5.06 -12.65 -11.15
CA ASP A 85 4.90 -11.40 -10.41
C ASP A 85 4.09 -10.46 -11.31
N GLU A 86 2.85 -10.85 -11.61
CA GLU A 86 1.78 -9.95 -12.08
C GLU A 86 0.61 -9.89 -11.10
N ASP A 87 0.80 -10.36 -9.86
CA ASP A 87 -0.16 -10.12 -8.81
C ASP A 87 0.16 -8.77 -8.12
N LYS A 88 0.07 -7.65 -8.89
CA LYS A 88 -0.29 -6.35 -8.28
C LYS A 88 -1.65 -6.59 -7.64
N ILE A 89 -1.65 -6.89 -6.34
CA ILE A 89 -2.86 -7.08 -5.54
C ILE A 89 -3.78 -5.91 -5.87
N PRO A 90 -4.99 -6.12 -6.41
CA PRO A 90 -5.91 -5.02 -6.62
C PRO A 90 -6.23 -4.46 -5.25
N CYS A 91 -5.92 -3.19 -5.08
CA CYS A 91 -6.05 -2.51 -3.82
C CYS A 91 -7.54 -2.26 -3.60
N THR A 92 -8.13 -3.06 -2.71
CA THR A 92 -9.58 -3.17 -2.55
C THR A 92 -10.17 -2.06 -1.68
N CYS A 93 -9.33 -1.23 -1.08
CA CYS A 93 -9.72 -0.20 -0.15
C CYS A 93 -8.96 1.10 -0.44
N GLY A 94 -9.62 2.23 -0.21
CA GLY A 94 -9.09 3.56 -0.47
C GLY A 94 -10.16 4.50 -1.06
N LEU A 95 -10.16 5.76 -0.62
CA LEU A 95 -10.98 6.81 -1.21
C LEU A 95 -10.45 7.14 -2.62
N PRO A 96 -11.24 6.98 -3.69
CA PRO A 96 -10.75 7.28 -5.04
C PRO A 96 -10.20 8.71 -5.15
N GLN A 97 -9.02 8.88 -5.75
CA GLN A 97 -8.33 10.18 -5.85
C GLN A 97 -9.21 11.27 -6.49
N HIS A 98 -10.04 10.89 -7.46
CA HIS A 98 -10.96 11.80 -8.15
C HIS A 98 -12.18 12.22 -7.30
N LEU A 99 -12.30 11.73 -6.06
CA LEU A 99 -13.34 12.09 -5.08
C LEU A 99 -12.78 12.82 -3.85
N LEU A 100 -11.49 13.17 -3.84
CA LEU A 100 -10.85 13.86 -2.70
C LEU A 100 -11.42 15.26 -2.43
N ILE A 101 -11.87 15.93 -3.48
CA ILE A 101 -12.38 17.30 -3.42
C ILE A 101 -13.91 17.25 -3.61
N PRO A 102 -14.71 17.89 -2.74
CA PRO A 102 -16.15 18.00 -2.93
C PRO A 102 -16.49 18.60 -4.30
N GLN A 103 -17.61 18.19 -4.89
CA GLN A 103 -18.00 18.61 -6.25
C GLN A 103 -18.08 20.13 -6.45
N GLY A 104 -18.50 20.88 -5.43
CA GLY A 104 -18.63 22.35 -5.51
C GLY A 104 -19.86 22.82 -6.29
N ARG A 105 -19.85 24.08 -6.73
CA ARG A 105 -20.93 24.72 -7.51
C ARG A 105 -20.37 25.54 -8.67
N PRO A 106 -21.10 25.75 -9.77
CA PRO A 106 -20.65 26.58 -10.88
C PRO A 106 -20.32 28.03 -10.47
N GLU A 107 -21.05 28.58 -9.50
CA GLU A 107 -20.82 29.94 -9.00
C GLU A 107 -19.66 30.05 -8.00
N GLY A 108 -19.03 28.91 -7.65
CA GLY A 108 -17.99 28.82 -6.63
C GLY A 108 -18.59 28.56 -5.24
N MET A 109 -18.38 27.35 -4.73
CA MET A 109 -18.76 26.97 -3.38
C MET A 109 -17.67 27.40 -2.38
N PRO A 110 -17.98 28.25 -1.38
CA PRO A 110 -16.99 28.68 -0.40
C PRO A 110 -16.63 27.54 0.55
N PHE A 111 -15.34 27.36 0.80
CA PHE A 111 -14.76 26.44 1.76
C PHE A 111 -13.63 27.14 2.52
N GLN A 112 -13.25 26.58 3.66
CA GLN A 112 -12.08 27.01 4.41
C GLN A 112 -11.07 25.87 4.41
N PHE A 113 -9.87 26.16 3.94
CA PHE A 113 -8.76 25.23 3.89
C PHE A 113 -7.84 25.47 5.09
N LEU A 114 -7.75 24.48 5.97
CA LEU A 114 -6.89 24.54 7.15
C LEU A 114 -5.62 23.74 6.91
N VAL A 115 -4.47 24.34 7.26
CA VAL A 115 -3.20 23.63 7.39
C VAL A 115 -2.70 23.81 8.82
N PHE A 116 -2.21 22.74 9.44
CA PHE A 116 -1.54 22.80 10.74
C PHE A 116 -0.31 21.89 10.71
N ALA A 117 0.78 22.35 11.32
CA ALA A 117 2.02 21.58 11.45
C ALA A 117 2.16 21.06 12.88
N THR A 118 2.16 19.73 13.05
CA THR A 118 2.46 19.11 14.35
C THR A 118 3.96 18.93 14.51
N LYS A 119 4.42 18.87 15.77
CA LYS A 119 5.82 18.54 16.06
C LYS A 119 6.04 17.07 15.72
N HIS A 120 7.01 16.79 14.87
CA HIS A 120 7.45 15.43 14.61
C HIS A 120 8.34 14.95 15.77
N ASP A 121 8.05 13.78 16.33
CA ASP A 121 8.92 13.12 17.30
C ASP A 121 9.75 12.06 16.58
N GLU A 122 11.04 12.32 16.40
CA GLU A 122 11.98 11.41 15.72
C GLU A 122 12.21 10.10 16.51
N THR A 123 11.77 10.02 17.77
CA THR A 123 11.82 8.78 18.55
C THR A 123 10.66 7.83 18.24
N ASN A 124 9.62 8.32 17.54
CA ASN A 124 8.59 7.47 16.99
C ASN A 124 9.21 6.57 15.93
N LYS A 125 8.99 5.27 16.12
CA LYS A 125 9.74 4.19 15.46
C LYS A 125 9.91 4.48 13.96
N PRO A 126 11.12 4.31 13.41
CA PRO A 126 11.30 4.34 11.97
C PRO A 126 10.32 3.32 11.36
N PRO A 127 9.74 3.62 10.19
CA PRO A 127 8.80 2.71 9.57
C PRO A 127 9.45 1.34 9.44
N PRO A 128 8.72 0.25 9.73
CA PRO A 128 9.29 -1.08 9.64
C PRO A 128 9.87 -1.28 8.24
N SER A 129 11.07 -1.88 8.13
CA SER A 129 11.79 -2.10 6.86
C SER A 129 11.07 -3.02 5.85
N SER A 130 9.81 -3.33 6.10
CA SER A 130 8.88 -4.14 5.31
C SER A 130 7.80 -3.29 4.64
N CYS A 131 7.88 -1.96 4.72
CA CYS A 131 7.04 -1.08 3.92
C CYS A 131 7.46 -1.23 2.45
N THR A 132 6.83 -2.17 1.76
CA THR A 132 6.89 -2.23 0.31
C THR A 132 6.09 -1.05 -0.23
N ASP A 133 6.60 -0.38 -1.25
CA ASP A 133 5.94 0.70 -2.01
C ASP A 133 4.67 0.20 -2.72
N SER A 134 3.69 -0.22 -1.92
CA SER A 134 2.37 -0.56 -2.37
C SER A 134 1.64 0.77 -2.45
N GLU A 135 1.42 1.27 -3.68
CA GLU A 135 0.68 2.47 -4.11
C GLU A 135 -0.78 2.54 -3.58
N CYS A 136 -1.10 1.74 -2.56
CA CYS A 136 -2.42 1.32 -2.14
C CYS A 136 -2.67 1.54 -0.67
N SER A 137 -1.65 1.98 0.04
CA SER A 137 -1.71 2.17 1.47
C SER A 137 -2.27 3.57 1.78
N ASP A 138 -2.21 4.53 0.84
CA ASP A 138 -2.46 5.98 1.10
C ASP A 138 -3.86 6.31 1.62
N LEU A 139 -4.81 5.38 1.45
CA LEU A 139 -6.22 5.67 1.66
C LEU A 139 -6.96 4.58 2.46
N CYS A 140 -6.26 3.54 2.93
CA CYS A 140 -6.84 2.50 3.77
C CYS A 140 -6.74 2.74 5.27
N ALA A 141 -6.10 3.83 5.70
CA ALA A 141 -6.00 4.29 7.09
C ALA A 141 -5.45 3.28 8.13
N ILE A 142 -5.10 2.04 7.77
CA ILE A 142 -4.68 1.01 8.75
C ILE A 142 -3.29 0.47 8.41
N ASP A 143 -3.01 0.09 7.15
CA ASP A 143 -1.71 -0.50 6.80
C ASP A 143 -0.61 0.54 6.49
N HIS A 144 -0.94 1.81 6.18
CA HIS A 144 0.07 2.86 5.90
C HIS A 144 0.46 3.72 7.10
N MET A 145 -0.40 3.80 8.12
CA MET A 145 -0.19 4.70 9.27
C MET A 145 1.10 4.37 10.02
N GLU A 146 1.42 3.08 10.16
CA GLU A 146 2.66 2.61 10.78
C GLU A 146 3.89 2.78 9.86
N CYS A 147 3.68 2.87 8.54
CA CYS A 147 4.73 2.98 7.53
C CYS A 147 5.11 4.44 7.16
N LEU A 148 4.23 5.41 7.41
CA LEU A 148 4.51 6.83 7.13
C LEU A 148 5.03 7.58 8.37
N GLY A 149 5.16 6.91 9.51
CA GLY A 149 5.56 7.56 10.76
C GLY A 149 4.55 8.64 11.16
N TYR A 150 3.26 8.28 11.18
CA TYR A 150 2.19 9.23 11.48
C TYR A 150 2.41 9.89 12.85
N SER A 151 1.94 11.14 12.98
CA SER A 151 1.87 11.88 14.24
C SER A 151 1.07 11.06 15.26
N ASP A 152 1.47 10.96 16.54
CA ASP A 152 0.74 10.20 17.59
C ASP A 152 -0.67 10.74 17.92
N GLU A 153 -1.15 11.69 17.13
CA GLU A 153 -2.45 12.32 17.33
C GLU A 153 -3.58 11.40 16.86
N PRO A 154 -4.74 11.44 17.54
CA PRO A 154 -5.89 10.64 17.14
C PRO A 154 -6.37 11.02 15.73
N MET A 155 -6.97 10.06 15.04
CA MET A 155 -7.62 10.33 13.75
C MET A 155 -8.65 11.46 13.88
N GLY A 156 -8.58 12.43 12.98
CA GLY A 156 -9.44 13.61 13.01
C GLY A 156 -8.89 14.79 13.83
N PHE A 157 -7.72 14.65 14.47
CA PHE A 157 -7.03 15.77 15.09
C PHE A 157 -6.85 16.95 14.12
N PRO A 158 -7.04 18.22 14.55
CA PRO A 158 -7.39 18.67 15.91
C PRO A 158 -8.90 18.76 16.20
N PHE A 159 -9.73 18.33 15.25
CA PHE A 159 -11.20 18.44 15.31
C PHE A 159 -11.89 17.19 15.86
N ASP A 160 -11.11 16.20 16.28
CA ASP A 160 -11.58 15.03 17.01
C ASP A 160 -12.27 15.42 18.33
N ARG A 161 -11.98 16.62 18.83
CA ARG A 161 -12.51 17.18 20.07
C ARG A 161 -12.92 18.65 19.91
N PRO A 162 -13.89 19.15 20.72
CA PRO A 162 -14.30 20.55 20.65
C PRO A 162 -13.16 21.53 20.99
N LEU A 163 -12.82 22.42 20.05
CA LEU A 163 -11.82 23.48 20.23
C LEU A 163 -12.37 24.64 21.07
N THR A 164 -12.57 24.41 22.37
CA THR A 164 -13.10 25.42 23.29
C THR A 164 -12.03 26.30 23.92
N ARG A 165 -10.77 25.83 23.95
CA ARG A 165 -9.63 26.56 24.50
C ARG A 165 -8.30 26.01 23.96
N ILE A 166 -7.44 26.89 23.44
CA ILE A 166 -6.04 26.57 23.11
C ILE A 166 -5.15 27.43 24.00
N GLY A 167 -4.47 26.80 24.96
CA GLY A 167 -3.74 27.52 26.01
C GLY A 167 -4.64 28.45 26.83
N ASN A 168 -4.38 29.75 26.78
CA ASN A 168 -5.18 30.78 27.46
C ASN A 168 -6.23 31.45 26.55
N ILE A 169 -6.31 31.05 25.27
CA ILE A 169 -7.17 31.70 24.28
C ILE A 169 -8.47 30.91 24.16
N ARG A 170 -9.59 31.58 24.45
CA ARG A 170 -10.94 31.06 24.13
C ARG A 170 -11.18 31.27 22.65
N MET A 171 -11.40 30.19 21.93
CA MET A 171 -11.81 30.24 20.53
C MET A 171 -13.33 30.33 20.49
N ASN A 172 -13.84 31.51 20.12
CA ASN A 172 -15.28 31.71 19.95
C ASN A 172 -15.64 31.77 18.46
N ASN A 173 -14.67 32.07 17.59
CA ASN A 173 -14.84 32.13 16.15
C ASN A 173 -13.60 31.58 15.42
N ILE A 174 -13.80 31.17 14.16
CA ILE A 174 -12.77 30.62 13.28
C ILE A 174 -11.67 31.65 12.93
N ASN A 175 -11.96 32.95 13.04
CA ASN A 175 -10.97 34.02 12.85
C ASN A 175 -9.94 34.09 13.98
N ASP A 176 -10.23 33.48 15.14
CA ASP A 176 -9.29 33.42 16.27
C ASP A 176 -8.16 32.40 16.00
N PHE A 177 -8.32 31.54 14.98
CA PHE A 177 -7.42 30.42 14.70
C PHE A 177 -5.99 30.88 14.35
N ASP A 178 -5.86 31.89 13.50
CA ASP A 178 -4.57 32.45 13.06
C ASP A 178 -3.81 33.15 14.21
N SER A 179 -4.55 33.68 15.19
CA SER A 179 -3.95 34.33 16.38
C SER A 179 -3.66 33.33 17.51
N ALA A 180 -4.41 32.23 17.58
CA ALA A 180 -4.30 31.23 18.63
C ALA A 180 -3.25 30.15 18.34
N LEU A 181 -3.00 29.85 17.07
CA LEU A 181 -2.12 28.77 16.63
C LEU A 181 -1.08 29.30 15.63
N PRO A 182 0.16 29.60 16.06
CA PRO A 182 1.20 30.08 15.14
C PRO A 182 1.67 29.02 14.14
N ASN A 183 1.38 27.75 14.42
CA ASN A 183 1.69 26.59 13.58
C ASN A 183 0.51 26.18 12.69
N ALA A 184 -0.56 26.98 12.62
CA ALA A 184 -1.69 26.70 11.76
C ALA A 184 -2.14 27.94 10.98
N LYS A 185 -2.84 27.71 9.86
CA LYS A 185 -3.32 28.76 8.98
C LYS A 185 -4.62 28.36 8.30
N LEU A 186 -5.58 29.27 8.33
CA LEU A 186 -6.83 29.14 7.61
C LEU A 186 -6.81 29.95 6.30
N LEU A 187 -7.33 29.38 5.22
CA LEU A 187 -7.42 30.03 3.91
C LEU A 187 -8.84 29.91 3.36
N ASP A 188 -9.44 31.02 2.97
CA ASP A 188 -10.71 31.00 2.25
C ASP A 188 -10.47 30.55 0.81
N VAL A 189 -11.14 29.50 0.39
CA VAL A 189 -11.05 28.93 -0.96
C VAL A 189 -12.44 28.78 -1.57
N LYS A 190 -12.52 28.76 -2.90
CA LYS A 190 -13.76 28.48 -3.62
C LYS A 190 -13.56 27.32 -4.58
N ILE A 191 -14.48 26.37 -4.53
CA ILE A 191 -14.49 25.20 -5.41
C ILE A 191 -15.52 25.42 -6.50
N TYR A 192 -15.06 25.42 -7.75
CA TYR A 192 -15.91 25.65 -8.93
C TYR A 192 -16.19 24.32 -9.63
N HIS A 193 -17.47 24.01 -9.81
CA HIS A 193 -17.90 22.84 -10.58
C HIS A 193 -18.05 23.22 -12.06
N GLN A 194 -17.40 22.46 -12.94
CA GLN A 194 -17.63 22.54 -14.38
C GLN A 194 -18.47 21.34 -14.80
N ASP A 195 -19.69 21.58 -15.28
CA ASP A 195 -20.57 20.53 -15.79
C ASP A 195 -20.17 20.13 -17.22
N ILE A 196 -18.98 19.52 -17.32
CA ILE A 196 -18.36 19.10 -18.58
C ILE A 196 -17.93 17.65 -18.41
N VAL A 197 -18.41 16.78 -19.30
CA VAL A 197 -17.95 15.40 -19.39
C VAL A 197 -16.69 15.37 -20.24
N LYS A 198 -15.58 14.91 -19.67
CA LYS A 198 -14.30 14.72 -20.36
C LYS A 198 -13.96 13.24 -20.41
N ASN A 199 -13.28 12.83 -21.47
CA ASN A 199 -12.70 11.49 -21.51
C ASN A 199 -11.53 11.40 -20.53
N LYS A 200 -11.29 10.23 -19.97
CA LYS A 200 -10.19 10.01 -19.02
C LYS A 200 -8.83 10.45 -19.59
N SER A 201 -8.61 10.29 -20.90
CA SER A 201 -7.38 10.71 -21.61
C SER A 201 -7.15 12.22 -21.67
N GLU A 202 -8.19 13.02 -21.39
CA GLU A 202 -8.16 14.49 -21.42
C GLU A 202 -7.99 15.09 -20.02
N CYS A 203 -8.07 14.25 -18.98
CA CYS A 203 -7.88 14.65 -17.59
C CYS A 203 -6.42 14.47 -17.20
N ILE A 204 -5.79 15.54 -16.71
CA ILE A 204 -4.44 15.49 -16.13
C ILE A 204 -4.61 14.96 -14.70
N PHE A 205 -4.07 13.77 -14.42
CA PHE A 205 -4.00 13.18 -13.09
C PHE A 205 -2.55 13.11 -12.64
#